data_AF-A0A428NE46-F1
#
_entry.id   AF-A0A428NE46-F1
#
_cell.length_a   1.000
_cell.length_b   1.000
_cell.length_c   1.000
_cell.angle_alpha   90.00
_cell.angle_beta   90.00
_cell.angle_gamma   90.00
#
_symmetry.space_group_name_H-M   'P 1'
#
loop_
_entity.id
_entity.type
_entity.pdbx_description
1 polymer ?
#
loop_
_entity_poly.entity_id
_entity_poly.type
_entity_poly.pdbx_seq_one_letter_code
_entity_poly.pdbx_strand_id
1 'polypeptide(L)'
;GRSITSPKSWQWLFLIYGIISVFFGLFVIWYMPDSPMRAKFFSEADKTLMVERVFLSWNAPRYFIAFATHMGCYTLLVLVLIFFRWYLIRENRKRDELAAAGVPEAADDQLVHAFEDMTDRENPNFRYVY
;
A
#
# COMPACT_ATOMS: atom_id res chain seq x y z
N GLY A 1 10.60 39.22 -4.53
CA GLY A 1 10.94 38.15 -5.48
C GLY A 1 10.64 36.82 -4.82
N ARG A 2 10.02 35.87 -5.52
CA ARG A 2 9.72 34.53 -4.95
C ARG A 2 10.99 33.69 -4.94
N SER A 3 11.41 33.23 -3.77
CA SER A 3 12.48 32.24 -3.64
C SER A 3 11.97 30.90 -4.19
N ILE A 4 12.67 30.33 -5.16
CA ILE A 4 12.38 29.00 -5.69
C ILE A 4 12.97 28.01 -4.67
N THR A 5 12.13 27.48 -3.78
CA THR A 5 12.54 26.43 -2.85
C THR A 5 12.76 25.12 -3.60
N SER A 6 13.91 24.48 -3.42
CA SER A 6 14.16 23.15 -3.99
C SER A 6 13.16 22.13 -3.44
N PRO A 7 12.49 21.33 -4.29
CA PRO A 7 11.65 20.24 -3.83
C PRO A 7 12.44 19.22 -3.00
N LYS A 8 11.80 18.69 -1.96
CA LYS A 8 12.37 17.69 -1.05
C LYS A 8 12.54 16.34 -1.77
N SER A 9 13.54 15.55 -1.39
CA SER A 9 13.90 14.29 -2.07
C SER A 9 12.73 13.31 -2.24
N TRP A 10 11.84 13.19 -1.25
CA TRP A 10 10.67 12.30 -1.32
C TRP A 10 9.67 12.70 -2.42
N GLN A 11 9.54 13.99 -2.74
CA GLN A 11 8.61 14.47 -3.77
C GLN A 11 9.00 13.94 -5.16
N TRP A 12 10.31 13.82 -5.42
CA TRP A 12 10.82 13.26 -6.67
C TRP A 12 10.55 11.76 -6.81
N LEU A 13 10.59 11.00 -5.71
CA LEU A 13 10.25 9.58 -5.72
C LEU A 13 8.81 9.36 -6.18
N PHE A 14 7.87 10.13 -5.61
CA PHE A 14 6.45 10.06 -6.00
C PHE A 14 6.22 10.55 -7.44
N LEU A 15 6.94 11.59 -7.87
CA LEU A 15 6.82 12.10 -9.23
C LEU A 15 7.29 11.07 -10.27
N ILE A 16 8.47 10.48 -10.07
CA ILE A 16 9.03 9.48 -10.98
C ILE A 16 8.11 8.25 -11.03
N TYR A 17 7.67 7.77 -9.87
CA TYR A 17 6.75 6.64 -9.79
C TYR A 17 5.42 6.91 -10.52
N GLY A 18 4.88 8.12 -10.38
CA GLY A 18 3.67 8.55 -11.09
C GLY A 18 3.87 8.58 -12.61
N ILE A 19 4.99 9.12 -13.08
CA ILE A 19 5.32 9.18 -14.52
C ILE A 19 5.43 7.76 -15.11
N ILE A 20 6.16 6.87 -14.44
CA ILE A 20 6.30 5.47 -14.87
C ILE A 20 4.93 4.79 -14.94
N SER A 21 4.08 5.02 -13.94
CA SER A 21 2.72 4.45 -13.89
C SER A 21 1.83 4.93 -15.05
N VAL A 22 1.93 6.22 -15.42
CA VAL A 22 1.19 6.79 -16.55
C VAL A 22 1.66 6.18 -17.88
N PHE A 23 2.98 6.12 -18.10
CA PHE A 23 3.52 5.52 -19.32
C PHE A 23 3.18 4.03 -19.42
N PHE A 24 3.24 3.29 -18.31
CA PHE A 24 2.81 1.90 -18.28
C PHE A 24 1.32 1.75 -18.59
N GLY A 25 0.47 2.62 -18.05
CA GLY A 25 -0.96 2.65 -18.38
C GLY A 25 -1.22 2.91 -19.87
N LEU A 26 -0.53 3.88 -20.47
CA LEU A 26 -0.61 4.14 -21.91
C LEU A 26 -0.11 2.96 -22.75
N PHE A 27 0.99 2.32 -22.32
CA PHE A 27 1.49 1.10 -22.95
C PHE A 27 0.47 -0.03 -22.89
N VAL A 28 -0.17 -0.26 -21.74
CA VAL A 28 -1.23 -1.27 -21.59
C VAL A 28 -2.40 -0.96 -22.51
N ILE A 29 -2.87 0.28 -22.58
CA ILE A 29 -3.98 0.68 -23.48
C ILE A 29 -3.62 0.42 -24.95
N TRP A 30 -2.38 0.67 -25.35
CA TRP A 30 -1.94 0.48 -26.73
C TRP A 30 -1.65 -0.99 -27.08
N TYR A 31 -1.04 -1.74 -26.15
CA TYR A 31 -0.53 -3.09 -26.38
C TYR A 31 -1.59 -4.16 -26.06
N MET A 32 -2.38 -3.97 -25.00
CA MET A 32 -3.37 -4.94 -24.55
C MET A 32 -4.72 -4.68 -25.25
N PRO A 33 -5.24 -5.65 -26.01
CA PRO A 33 -6.55 -5.52 -26.62
C PRO A 33 -7.67 -5.69 -25.60
N ASP A 34 -8.79 -5.00 -25.84
CA ASP A 34 -9.98 -5.02 -24.97
C ASP A 34 -10.58 -6.41 -24.73
N SER A 35 -10.21 -7.40 -25.56
CA SER A 35 -10.66 -8.78 -25.40
C SER A 35 -9.57 -9.79 -25.79
N PRO A 36 -9.54 -10.97 -25.14
CA PRO A 36 -8.59 -12.03 -25.46
C PRO A 36 -8.72 -12.52 -26.91
N MET A 37 -9.89 -12.35 -27.53
CA MET A 37 -10.10 -12.64 -28.95
C MET A 37 -9.30 -11.72 -29.89
N ARG A 38 -9.08 -10.48 -29.48
CA ARG A 38 -8.27 -9.49 -30.22
C ARG A 38 -6.78 -9.56 -29.85
N ALA A 39 -6.38 -10.45 -28.95
CA ALA A 39 -4.99 -10.68 -28.59
C ALA A 39 -4.16 -11.10 -29.80
N LYS A 40 -3.14 -10.30 -30.13
CA LYS A 40 -2.22 -10.58 -31.24
C LYS A 40 -1.20 -11.68 -30.90
N PHE A 41 -1.17 -12.13 -29.64
CA PHE A 41 -0.16 -13.04 -29.10
C PHE A 41 -0.57 -14.52 -29.11
N PHE A 42 -1.85 -14.85 -29.32
CA PHE A 42 -2.35 -16.23 -29.26
C PHE A 42 -2.75 -16.76 -30.64
N SER A 43 -2.61 -18.07 -30.86
CA SER A 43 -3.16 -18.75 -32.03
C SER A 43 -4.70 -18.81 -31.94
N GLU A 44 -5.39 -18.93 -33.08
CA GLU A 44 -6.86 -18.98 -33.10
C GLU A 44 -7.43 -20.17 -32.29
N ALA A 45 -6.70 -21.28 -32.23
CA ALA A 45 -7.05 -22.42 -31.39
C ALA A 45 -6.93 -22.09 -29.88
N ASP A 46 -5.85 -21.43 -29.48
CA ASP A 46 -5.63 -21.03 -28.08
C ASP A 46 -6.65 -20.00 -27.61
N LYS A 47 -7.03 -19.06 -28.49
CA LYS A 47 -8.07 -18.06 -28.21
C LYS A 47 -9.43 -18.70 -27.91
N THR A 48 -9.79 -19.73 -28.67
CA THR A 48 -11.06 -20.45 -28.51
C THR A 48 -11.11 -21.18 -27.16
N LEU A 49 -10.01 -21.87 -26.80
CA LEU A 49 -9.89 -22.54 -25.50
C LEU A 49 -9.89 -21.54 -24.33
N MET A 50 -9.28 -20.36 -24.49
CA MET A 50 -9.28 -19.31 -23.48
C MET A 50 -10.70 -18.77 -23.22
N VAL A 51 -11.46 -18.49 -24.27
CA VAL A 51 -12.85 -18.01 -24.17
C VAL A 51 -13.71 -19.01 -23.42
N GLU A 52 -13.61 -20.30 -23.77
CA GLU A 52 -14.38 -21.36 -23.12
C GLU A 52 -14.06 -21.49 -21.62
N ARG A 53 -12.79 -21.32 -21.23
CA ARG A 53 -12.38 -21.39 -19.81
C ARG A 53 -12.68 -20.12 -19.02
N VAL A 54 -12.56 -18.95 -19.64
CA VAL A 54 -12.73 -17.63 -18.97
C VAL A 54 -14.21 -17.29 -18.83
N PHE A 55 -15.05 -17.63 -19.80
CA PHE A 55 -16.50 -17.39 -19.74
C PHE A 55 -17.23 -18.66 -19.29
N LEU A 56 -17.07 -19.03 -18.02
CA LEU A 56 -17.98 -20.01 -17.41
C LEU A 56 -19.42 -19.48 -17.54
N SER A 57 -20.28 -20.25 -18.20
CA SER A 57 -21.67 -19.88 -18.54
C SER A 57 -22.52 -19.47 -17.33
N TRP A 58 -22.16 -19.92 -16.13
CA TRP A 58 -22.82 -19.58 -14.87
C TRP A 58 -22.44 -18.20 -14.30
N ASN A 59 -21.42 -17.51 -14.85
CA ASN A 59 -20.97 -16.18 -14.41
C ASN A 59 -21.58 -15.00 -15.19
N ALA A 60 -22.47 -15.25 -16.16
CA ALA A 60 -23.18 -14.21 -16.90
C ALA A 60 -24.44 -13.74 -16.12
N PRO A 61 -24.73 -12.42 -16.01
CA PRO A 61 -24.39 -11.37 -16.99
C PRO A 61 -23.37 -10.32 -16.50
N ARG A 62 -22.91 -10.36 -15.26
CA ARG A 62 -21.91 -9.41 -14.73
C ARG A 62 -20.89 -10.23 -13.94
N TYR A 63 -19.61 -10.01 -14.20
CA TYR A 63 -18.44 -10.61 -13.54
C TYR A 63 -18.38 -10.29 -12.02
N PHE A 64 -19.43 -10.68 -11.29
CA PHE A 64 -19.62 -10.36 -9.87
C PHE A 64 -18.50 -10.93 -9.02
N ILE A 65 -17.89 -12.05 -9.42
CA ILE A 65 -16.76 -12.65 -8.71
C ILE A 65 -15.56 -11.69 -8.67
N ALA A 66 -15.19 -11.09 -9.81
CA ALA A 66 -14.04 -10.17 -9.86
C ALA A 66 -14.29 -8.92 -8.99
N PHE A 67 -15.49 -8.36 -9.04
CA PHE A 67 -15.88 -7.24 -8.16
C PHE A 67 -15.92 -7.64 -6.69
N ALA A 68 -16.46 -8.81 -6.36
CA ALA A 68 -16.52 -9.32 -4.99
C ALA A 68 -15.12 -9.56 -4.41
N THR A 69 -14.17 -10.08 -5.22
CA THR A 69 -12.78 -10.23 -4.80
C THR A 69 -12.14 -8.87 -4.48
N HIS A 70 -12.31 -7.87 -5.35
CA HIS A 70 -11.76 -6.53 -5.08
C HIS A 70 -12.37 -5.91 -3.82
N MET A 71 -13.70 -6.01 -3.65
CA MET A 71 -14.39 -5.53 -2.46
C MET A 71 -13.91 -6.27 -1.20
N GLY A 72 -13.71 -7.59 -1.28
CA GLY A 72 -13.18 -8.41 -0.18
C GLY A 72 -11.74 -8.02 0.20
N CYS A 73 -10.86 -7.88 -0.78
CA CYS A 73 -9.46 -7.46 -0.56
C CYS A 73 -9.38 -6.07 0.07
N TYR A 74 -10.13 -5.09 -0.45
CA TYR A 74 -10.15 -3.75 0.14
C TYR A 74 -10.79 -3.72 1.53
N THR A 75 -11.84 -4.50 1.76
CA THR A 75 -12.46 -4.62 3.08
C THR A 75 -11.46 -5.20 4.09
N LEU A 76 -10.76 -6.28 3.73
CA LEU A 76 -9.72 -6.86 4.56
C LEU A 76 -8.59 -5.86 4.83
N LEU A 77 -8.14 -5.13 3.80
CA LEU A 77 -7.12 -4.09 3.95
C LEU A 77 -7.55 -3.01 4.95
N VAL A 78 -8.79 -2.53 4.86
CA VAL A 78 -9.33 -1.53 5.80
C VAL A 78 -9.38 -2.08 7.23
N LEU A 79 -9.83 -3.33 7.43
CA LEU A 79 -9.84 -3.96 8.74
C LEU A 79 -8.43 -4.10 9.33
N VAL A 80 -7.46 -4.51 8.51
CA VAL A 80 -6.05 -4.60 8.89
C VAL A 80 -5.52 -3.22 9.29
N LEU A 81 -5.79 -2.17 8.51
CA LEU A 81 -5.36 -0.81 8.83
C LEU A 81 -5.99 -0.29 10.14
N ILE A 82 -7.29 -0.53 10.36
CA ILE A 82 -7.96 -0.17 11.62
C ILE A 82 -7.34 -0.91 12.80
N PHE A 83 -7.10 -2.22 12.66
CA PHE A 83 -6.48 -3.04 13.69
C PHE A 83 -5.06 -2.55 14.02
N PHE A 84 -4.22 -2.34 12.99
CA PHE A 84 -2.86 -1.83 13.17
C PHE A 84 -2.87 -0.45 13.84
N ARG A 85 -3.76 0.45 13.41
CA ARG A 85 -3.86 1.79 14.02
C ARG A 85 -4.26 1.70 15.48
N TRP A 86 -5.24 0.87 15.82
CA TRP A 86 -5.64 0.63 17.21
C TRP A 86 -4.50 0.02 18.03
N TYR A 87 -3.78 -0.95 17.47
CA TYR A 87 -2.62 -1.59 18.11
C TYR A 87 -1.51 -0.59 18.41
N LEU A 88 -1.13 0.25 17.44
CA LEU A 88 -0.10 1.28 17.61
C LEU A 88 -0.52 2.36 18.62
N ILE A 89 -1.80 2.76 18.64
CA ILE A 89 -2.33 3.68 19.65
C ILE A 89 -2.26 3.06 21.04
N ARG A 90 -2.62 1.77 21.17
CA ARG A 90 -2.56 1.06 22.44
C ARG A 90 -1.12 0.96 22.96
N GLU A 91 -0.16 0.71 22.08
CA GLU A 91 1.26 0.65 22.44
C GLU A 91 1.79 2.02 22.86
N ASN A 92 1.44 3.09 22.12
CA ASN A 92 1.75 4.46 22.52
C ASN A 92 1.16 4.80 23.89
N ARG A 93 -0.09 4.41 24.16
CA ARG A 93 -0.74 4.67 25.47
C ARG A 93 -0.01 3.98 26.62
N LYS A 94 0.45 2.74 26.43
CA LYS A 94 1.26 2.03 27.44
C LYS A 94 2.56 2.77 27.73
N ARG A 95 3.21 3.31 26.70
CA ARG A 95 4.43 4.12 26.86
C ARG A 95 4.14 5.51 27.47
N ASP A 96 2.96 6.08 27.24
CA ASP A 96 2.51 7.32 27.91
C ASP A 96 2.30 7.08 29.41
N GLU A 97 1.71 5.95 29.78
CA GLU A 97 1.54 5.52 31.18
C GLU A 97 2.90 5.33 31.88
N LEU A 98 3.88 4.69 31.22
CA LEU A 98 5.24 4.52 31.75
C LEU A 98 5.97 5.86 31.94
N ALA A 99 5.85 6.78 30.98
CA ALA A 99 6.40 8.13 31.11
C ALA A 99 5.73 8.92 32.24
N ALA A 100 4.39 8.81 32.39
CA ALA A 100 3.64 9.45 33.47
C ALA A 100 3.94 8.85 34.85
N ALA A 101 4.29 7.56 34.93
CA ALA A 101 4.74 6.90 36.15
C ALA A 101 6.16 7.31 36.58
N GLY A 102 6.85 8.15 35.78
CA GLY A 102 8.19 8.65 36.10
C GLY A 102 9.31 7.65 35.85
N VAL A 103 9.10 6.66 34.97
CA VAL A 103 10.15 5.72 34.55
C VAL A 103 11.23 6.52 33.81
N PRO A 104 12.47 6.61 34.34
CA PRO A 104 13.52 7.47 33.79
C PRO A 104 13.80 7.21 32.30
N GLU A 105 13.73 5.94 31.89
CA GLU A 105 14.03 5.53 30.51
C GLU A 105 12.98 6.00 29.48
N ALA A 106 11.75 6.33 29.89
CA ALA A 106 10.64 6.71 29.00
C ALA A 106 10.36 8.21 28.93
N ALA A 107 10.97 8.98 29.83
CA ALA A 107 10.83 10.44 29.94
C ALA A 107 12.11 11.18 29.51
N ASP A 108 13.13 10.45 29.02
CA ASP A 108 14.42 11.02 28.67
C ASP A 108 14.36 11.76 27.32
N ASP A 109 14.14 13.07 27.40
CA ASP A 109 14.13 14.01 26.26
C ASP A 109 15.55 14.39 25.79
N GLN A 110 16.61 13.89 26.44
CA GLN A 110 18.00 14.29 26.16
C GLN A 110 18.64 13.58 24.96
N LEU A 111 17.87 12.79 24.18
CA LEU A 111 18.38 12.05 23.02
C LEU A 111 19.57 11.12 23.32
N VAL A 112 19.73 10.66 24.57
CA VAL A 112 20.88 9.84 25.00
C VAL A 112 20.99 8.56 24.17
N HIS A 113 19.85 7.98 23.81
CA HIS A 113 19.76 6.78 22.97
C HIS A 113 19.54 7.07 21.47
N ALA A 114 19.63 8.32 21.01
CA ALA A 114 19.31 8.67 19.62
C ALA A 114 20.35 8.19 18.60
N PHE A 115 21.57 7.90 19.04
CA PHE A 115 22.65 7.35 18.22
C PHE A 115 22.89 5.85 18.44
N GLU A 116 22.17 5.24 19.39
CA GLU A 116 22.21 3.80 19.60
C GLU A 116 21.29 3.13 18.58
N ASP A 117 21.79 2.14 17.86
CA ASP A 117 21.02 1.39 16.85
C ASP A 117 20.06 0.40 17.54
N MET A 118 19.05 0.95 18.20
CA MET A 118 18.01 0.22 18.89
C MET A 118 16.82 0.03 17.97
N THR A 119 16.26 -1.18 17.94
CA THR A 119 15.02 -1.42 17.22
C THR A 119 13.84 -0.68 17.87
N ASP A 120 12.78 -0.40 17.12
CA ASP A 120 11.61 0.36 17.56
C ASP A 120 10.93 -0.20 18.82
N ARG A 121 11.08 -1.51 19.07
CA ARG A 121 10.56 -2.19 20.27
C ARG A 121 11.46 -2.05 21.48
N GLU A 122 12.76 -1.85 21.27
CA GLU A 122 13.76 -1.73 22.34
C GLU A 122 13.86 -0.29 22.84
N ASN A 123 13.61 0.70 21.97
CA ASN A 123 13.67 2.11 22.32
C ASN A 123 12.42 2.56 23.13
N PRO A 124 12.56 2.89 24.44
CA PRO A 124 11.42 3.27 25.28
C PRO A 124 10.85 4.66 24.94
N ASN A 125 11.67 5.53 24.34
CA ASN A 125 11.31 6.89 23.93
C ASN A 125 10.64 6.94 22.55
N PHE A 126 10.68 5.84 21.78
CA PHE A 126 10.11 5.80 20.44
C PHE A 126 8.57 5.90 20.47
N ARG A 127 8.03 6.83 19.68
CA ARG A 127 6.59 7.08 19.53
C ARG A 127 6.14 6.84 18.10
N TYR A 128 5.14 5.99 17.91
CA TYR A 128 4.58 5.76 16.59
C TYR A 128 3.75 6.97 16.15
N VAL A 129 4.06 7.52 14.98
CA VAL A 129 3.26 8.56 14.32
C VAL A 129 2.31 7.87 13.35
N TYR A 130 1.02 8.19 13.41
CA TYR A 130 -0.07 7.46 12.74
C TYR A 130 -1.00 8.37 11.96
#